data_AF-A0A7V3GU84-F1
#
_entry.id   AF-A0A7V3GU84-F1
#
_cell.length_a   1.000
_cell.length_b   1.000
_cell.length_c   1.000
_cell.angle_alpha   90.00
_cell.angle_beta   90.00
_cell.angle_gamma   90.00
#
_symmetry.space_group_name_H-M   'P 1'
#
loop_
_entity.id
_entity.type
_entity.pdbx_description
1 polymer ?
#
loop_
_entity_poly.entity_id
_entity_poly.type
_entity_poly.pdbx_seq_one_letter_code
_entity_poly.pdbx_strand_id
1 'polypeptide(L)'
;MLTPALLRWLASEDARAELHALTASPPDDAQLLTTLTRLRKRFSPEQAAALVELARLRQRAETKFPGRARAMFFEREALEQASPAVVAAWTARRFARFARVADLGCGLGGDTLALAEAGCRVAAVDRRALAVSLAASNARAWGLDARVHPVRADVTRPAWEVEAAWADPGRREGGRRVFHP
;
A
#
# COMPACT_ATOMS: atom_id res chain seq x y z
N MET A 1 1.14 -8.68 -12.94
CA MET A 1 0.46 -8.40 -11.66
C MET A 1 1.45 -8.54 -10.52
N LEU A 2 1.41 -7.64 -9.54
CA LEU A 2 2.27 -7.72 -8.36
C LEU A 2 1.89 -8.93 -7.50
N THR A 3 2.87 -9.73 -7.08
CA THR A 3 2.67 -10.87 -6.17
C THR A 3 3.37 -10.62 -4.84
N PRO A 4 3.03 -11.33 -3.75
CA PRO A 4 3.75 -11.21 -2.48
C PRO A 4 5.25 -11.53 -2.61
N ALA A 5 5.62 -12.48 -3.47
CA ALA A 5 7.03 -12.81 -3.73
C ALA A 5 7.76 -11.66 -4.41
N LEU A 6 7.14 -11.07 -5.44
CA LEU A 6 7.70 -9.94 -6.17
C LEU A 6 7.78 -8.68 -5.30
N LEU A 7 6.79 -8.46 -4.41
CA LEU A 7 6.83 -7.39 -3.42
C LEU A 7 7.98 -7.55 -2.44
N ARG A 8 8.23 -8.76 -1.92
CA ARG A 8 9.40 -9.03 -1.07
C ARG A 8 10.70 -8.73 -1.80
N TRP A 9 10.79 -9.10 -3.07
CA TRP A 9 11.95 -8.77 -3.88
C TRP A 9 12.08 -7.26 -4.12
N LEU A 10 11.00 -6.52 -4.37
CA LEU A 10 11.05 -5.05 -4.52
C LEU A 10 11.54 -4.35 -3.24
N ALA A 11 11.37 -4.98 -2.07
CA ALA A 11 11.88 -4.49 -0.79
C ALA A 11 13.34 -4.90 -0.50
N SER A 12 14.00 -5.67 -1.38
CA SER A 12 15.40 -6.07 -1.23
C SER A 12 16.36 -4.90 -1.51
N GLU A 13 17.61 -5.05 -1.07
CA GLU A 13 18.67 -4.08 -1.35
C GLU A 13 18.92 -3.90 -2.86
N ASP A 14 18.91 -4.99 -3.62
CA ASP A 14 19.11 -4.99 -5.08
C ASP A 14 18.08 -4.12 -5.80
N ALA A 15 16.80 -4.24 -5.41
CA ALA A 15 15.73 -3.44 -6.00
C ALA A 15 15.76 -1.99 -5.51
N ARG A 16 16.16 -1.75 -4.25
CA ARG A 16 16.11 -0.43 -3.61
C ARG A 16 16.97 0.61 -4.31
N ALA A 17 18.18 0.25 -4.75
CA ALA A 17 19.07 1.16 -5.46
C ALA A 17 18.46 1.61 -6.81
N GLU A 18 17.89 0.68 -7.57
CA GLU A 18 17.24 0.99 -8.85
C GLU A 18 15.95 1.78 -8.64
N LEU A 19 15.14 1.42 -7.64
CA LEU A 19 13.94 2.15 -7.30
C LEU A 19 14.25 3.58 -6.87
N HIS A 20 15.35 3.83 -6.16
CA HIS A 20 15.76 5.19 -5.81
C HIS A 20 15.99 6.04 -7.06
N ALA A 21 16.77 5.54 -8.02
CA ALA A 21 17.04 6.22 -9.28
C ALA A 21 15.76 6.44 -10.12
N LEU A 22 14.95 5.38 -10.28
CA LEU A 22 13.71 5.44 -11.05
C LEU A 22 12.65 6.32 -10.38
N THR A 23 12.60 6.40 -9.05
CA THR A 23 11.63 7.27 -8.35
C THR A 23 12.03 8.74 -8.44
N ALA A 24 13.33 9.05 -8.52
CA ALA A 24 13.82 10.41 -8.72
C ALA A 24 13.51 10.94 -10.13
N SER A 25 13.56 10.06 -11.14
CA SER A 25 13.16 10.38 -12.53
C SER A 25 12.33 9.21 -13.11
N PRO A 26 11.02 9.18 -12.84
CA PRO A 26 10.14 8.12 -13.36
C PRO A 26 10.12 8.15 -14.88
N PRO A 27 10.35 7.01 -15.56
CA PRO A 27 10.45 6.99 -17.01
C PRO A 27 9.08 7.29 -17.63
N ASP A 28 9.03 8.23 -18.56
CA ASP A 28 7.85 8.46 -19.41
C ASP A 28 7.74 7.38 -20.51
N ASP A 29 6.74 7.51 -21.38
CA ASP A 29 6.48 6.52 -22.43
C ASP A 29 7.57 6.51 -23.51
N ALA A 30 8.24 7.63 -23.75
CA ALA A 30 9.38 7.70 -24.68
C ALA A 30 10.60 6.97 -24.12
N GLN A 31 10.80 7.01 -22.81
CA GLN A 31 11.94 6.38 -22.12
C GLN A 31 11.69 4.91 -21.72
N LEU A 32 10.45 4.43 -21.83
CA LEU A 32 10.03 3.14 -21.30
C LEU A 32 10.83 1.97 -21.88
N LEU A 33 10.95 1.89 -23.21
CA LEU A 33 11.61 0.77 -23.88
C LEU A 33 13.11 0.71 -23.52
N THR A 34 13.78 1.86 -23.54
CA THR A 34 15.20 2.00 -23.19
C THR A 34 15.43 1.59 -21.73
N THR A 35 14.56 2.05 -20.82
CA THR A 35 14.64 1.72 -19.40
C THR A 35 14.46 0.22 -19.14
N LEU A 36 13.43 -0.39 -19.74
CA LEU A 36 13.20 -1.84 -19.62
C LEU A 36 14.35 -2.66 -20.21
N THR A 37 14.89 -2.24 -21.35
CA THR A 37 16.04 -2.90 -21.99
C THR A 37 17.28 -2.88 -21.09
N ARG A 38 17.55 -1.74 -20.43
CA ARG A 38 18.64 -1.62 -19.45
C ARG A 38 18.42 -2.55 -18.25
N LEU A 39 17.23 -2.52 -17.66
CA LEU A 39 16.90 -3.31 -16.46
C LEU A 39 16.96 -4.82 -16.72
N ARG A 40 16.50 -5.27 -17.89
CA ARG A 40 16.51 -6.69 -18.30
C ARG A 40 17.90 -7.30 -18.46
N LYS A 41 18.96 -6.49 -18.50
CA LYS A 41 20.35 -6.98 -18.44
C LYS A 41 20.73 -7.53 -17.07
N ARG A 42 19.99 -7.17 -16.02
CA ARG A 42 20.29 -7.49 -14.62
C ARG A 42 19.16 -8.21 -13.90
N PHE A 43 17.92 -8.03 -14.35
CA PHE A 43 16.72 -8.54 -13.69
C PHE A 43 15.84 -9.31 -14.67
N SER A 44 14.97 -10.17 -14.14
CA SER A 44 13.97 -10.85 -14.96
C SER A 44 13.03 -9.84 -15.64
N PRO A 45 12.34 -10.21 -16.73
CA PRO A 45 11.35 -9.35 -17.37
C PRO A 45 10.26 -8.85 -16.40
N GLU A 46 9.82 -9.71 -15.48
CA GLU A 46 8.80 -9.40 -14.47
C GLU A 46 9.33 -8.39 -13.43
N GLN A 47 10.56 -8.58 -12.97
CA GLN A 47 11.23 -7.68 -12.04
C GLN A 47 11.47 -6.29 -12.65
N ALA A 48 11.96 -6.24 -13.89
CA ALA A 48 12.18 -5.00 -14.63
C ALA A 48 10.86 -4.22 -14.81
N ALA A 49 9.78 -4.91 -15.19
CA ALA A 49 8.45 -4.30 -15.32
C ALA A 49 7.94 -3.76 -13.97
N ALA A 50 8.12 -4.52 -12.89
CA ALA A 50 7.66 -4.12 -11.56
C ALA A 50 8.42 -2.90 -10.99
N LEU A 51 9.73 -2.79 -11.26
CA LEU A 51 10.51 -1.60 -10.89
C LEU A 51 9.96 -0.33 -11.56
N VAL A 52 9.73 -0.39 -12.88
CA VAL A 52 9.19 0.74 -13.64
C VAL A 52 7.77 1.07 -13.20
N GLU A 53 6.92 0.06 -13.03
CA GLU A 53 5.53 0.26 -12.58
C GLU A 53 5.49 0.89 -11.18
N LEU A 54 6.28 0.40 -10.24
CA LEU A 54 6.32 0.96 -8.89
C LEU A 54 6.83 2.40 -8.88
N ALA A 55 7.86 2.72 -9.66
CA ALA A 55 8.36 4.10 -9.77
C ALA A 55 7.29 5.08 -10.29
N ARG A 56 6.56 4.69 -11.35
CA ARG A 56 5.43 5.47 -11.87
C ARG A 56 4.27 5.56 -10.86
N LEU A 57 3.99 4.49 -10.13
CA LEU A 57 2.96 4.50 -9.08
C LEU A 57 3.33 5.44 -7.93
N ARG A 58 4.59 5.46 -7.49
CA ARG A 58 5.07 6.38 -6.44
C ARG A 58 4.85 7.84 -6.82
N GLN A 59 5.14 8.21 -8.07
CA GLN A 59 4.88 9.55 -8.58
C GLN A 59 3.39 9.93 -8.48
N ARG A 60 2.49 9.05 -8.94
CA ARG A 60 1.03 9.28 -8.85
C ARG A 60 0.54 9.34 -7.42
N ALA A 61 1.12 8.51 -6.56
CA ALA A 61 0.73 8.37 -5.17
C ALA A 61 1.07 9.59 -4.31
N GLU A 62 1.93 10.51 -4.75
CA GLU A 62 2.19 11.79 -4.05
C GLU A 62 0.91 12.60 -3.80
N THR A 63 -0.10 12.46 -4.67
CA THR A 63 -1.41 13.12 -4.47
C THR A 63 -2.16 12.60 -3.24
N LYS A 64 -1.99 11.33 -2.88
CA LYS A 64 -2.65 10.69 -1.72
C LYS A 64 -1.73 10.53 -0.51
N PHE A 65 -0.41 10.53 -0.71
CA PHE A 65 0.60 10.30 0.32
C PHE A 65 1.77 11.30 0.18
N PRO A 66 1.49 12.61 0.29
CA PRO A 66 2.47 13.65 -0.02
C PRO A 66 3.72 13.54 0.85
N GLY A 67 4.89 13.51 0.22
CA GLY A 67 6.20 13.44 0.89
C GLY A 67 6.57 12.07 1.45
N ARG A 68 5.65 11.10 1.39
CA ARG A 68 5.86 9.73 1.89
C ARG A 68 5.76 8.66 0.80
N ALA A 69 5.09 8.96 -0.32
CA ALA A 69 4.84 7.99 -1.38
C ALA A 69 6.14 7.40 -1.96
N ARG A 70 7.23 8.18 -2.05
CA ARG A 70 8.52 7.72 -2.58
C ARG A 70 9.10 6.48 -1.91
N ALA A 71 8.78 6.20 -0.64
CA ALA A 71 9.26 5.03 0.08
C ALA A 71 8.27 3.85 0.06
N MET A 72 7.01 4.10 -0.33
CA MET A 72 5.92 3.13 -0.26
C MET A 72 5.92 2.15 -1.44
N PHE A 73 5.11 1.11 -1.29
CA PHE A 73 4.83 0.06 -2.24
C PHE A 73 3.37 0.13 -2.67
N PHE A 74 3.14 -0.03 -3.96
CA PHE A 74 1.83 0.17 -4.56
C PHE A 74 1.50 -0.95 -5.54
N GLU A 75 0.22 -1.28 -5.60
CA GLU A 75 -0.44 -1.98 -6.69
C GLU A 75 -1.48 -1.03 -7.27
N ARG A 76 -1.71 -1.06 -8.58
CA ARG A 76 -2.49 -0.04 -9.28
C ARG A 76 -3.91 0.09 -8.75
N GLU A 77 -4.63 -1.02 -8.66
CA GLU A 77 -6.00 -1.04 -8.18
C GLU A 77 -6.06 -0.56 -6.74
N ALA A 78 -5.15 -1.06 -5.88
CA ALA A 78 -5.06 -0.61 -4.51
C ALA A 78 -4.79 0.91 -4.39
N LEU A 79 -3.92 1.48 -5.23
CA LEU A 79 -3.65 2.93 -5.21
C LEU A 79 -4.89 3.73 -5.65
N GLU A 80 -5.62 3.25 -6.65
CA GLU A 80 -6.86 3.88 -7.11
C GLU A 80 -7.92 3.89 -6.01
N GLN A 81 -8.04 2.79 -5.25
CA GLN A 81 -8.99 2.66 -4.13
C GLN A 81 -8.55 3.32 -2.83
N ALA A 82 -7.25 3.63 -2.66
CA ALA A 82 -6.75 4.19 -1.40
C ALA A 82 -7.46 5.51 -1.02
N SER A 83 -7.79 5.67 0.25
CA SER A 83 -8.36 6.89 0.80
C SER A 83 -7.45 8.11 0.52
N PRO A 84 -8.01 9.27 0.13
CA PRO A 84 -7.24 10.51 0.12
C PRO A 84 -6.71 10.87 1.52
N ALA A 85 -5.54 11.49 1.61
CA ALA A 85 -4.89 11.85 2.88
C ALA A 85 -5.83 12.55 3.88
N VAL A 86 -6.66 13.48 3.40
CA VAL A 86 -7.60 14.24 4.24
C VAL A 86 -8.67 13.35 4.87
N VAL A 87 -9.15 12.33 4.14
CA VAL A 87 -10.15 11.37 4.64
C VAL A 87 -9.51 10.46 5.67
N ALA A 88 -8.34 9.89 5.35
CA ALA A 88 -7.60 9.03 6.26
C ALA A 88 -7.27 9.74 7.58
N ALA A 89 -6.80 10.99 7.52
CA ALA A 89 -6.51 11.81 8.69
C ALA A 89 -7.76 12.14 9.52
N TRP A 90 -8.88 12.45 8.86
CA TRP A 90 -10.15 12.68 9.55
C TRP A 90 -10.64 11.42 10.27
N THR A 91 -10.57 10.26 9.62
CA THR A 91 -10.88 8.97 10.24
C THR A 91 -9.99 8.74 11.45
N ALA A 92 -8.66 8.86 11.29
CA ALA A 92 -7.71 8.63 12.37
C ALA A 92 -7.99 9.48 13.63
N ARG A 93 -8.36 10.76 13.47
CA ARG A 93 -8.73 11.63 14.60
C ARG A 93 -9.91 11.11 15.40
N ARG A 94 -10.90 10.47 14.76
CA ARG A 94 -12.07 9.90 15.46
C ARG A 94 -11.72 8.66 16.28
N PHE A 95 -10.66 7.97 15.89
CA PHE A 95 -10.21 6.73 16.51
C PHE A 95 -9.05 6.94 17.49
N ALA A 96 -8.43 8.12 17.53
CA ALA A 96 -7.28 8.44 18.41
C ALA A 96 -7.52 8.22 19.92
N ARG A 97 -8.79 8.12 20.35
CA ARG A 97 -9.17 7.78 21.73
C ARG A 97 -9.06 6.29 22.08
N PHE A 98 -8.89 5.42 21.08
CA PHE A 98 -8.78 3.98 21.25
C PHE A 98 -7.32 3.54 21.13
N ALA A 99 -6.89 2.63 21.99
CA ALA A 99 -5.54 2.08 21.95
C ALA A 99 -5.40 0.98 20.90
N ARG A 100 -6.44 0.15 20.71
CA ARG A 100 -6.46 -0.98 19.76
C ARG A 100 -7.62 -0.85 18.79
N VAL A 101 -7.30 -0.78 17.50
CA VAL A 101 -8.27 -0.59 16.41
C VAL A 101 -8.05 -1.65 15.34
N ALA A 102 -9.12 -2.15 14.71
CA ALA A 102 -9.02 -2.93 13.49
C ALA A 102 -9.29 -2.06 12.26
N ASP A 103 -8.48 -2.21 11.22
CA ASP A 103 -8.76 -1.70 9.86
C ASP A 103 -9.19 -2.90 9.01
N LEU A 104 -10.49 -2.98 8.72
CA LEU A 104 -11.14 -4.11 8.04
C LEU A 104 -11.20 -3.84 6.54
N GLY A 105 -10.43 -4.63 5.77
CA GLY A 105 -10.20 -4.38 4.35
C GLY A 105 -9.05 -3.38 4.14
N CYS A 106 -7.95 -3.56 4.87
CA CYS A 106 -6.89 -2.56 4.97
C CYS A 106 -6.21 -2.19 3.63
N GLY A 107 -6.37 -3.00 2.58
CA GLY A 107 -5.84 -2.69 1.25
C GLY A 107 -4.32 -2.49 1.27
N LEU A 108 -3.83 -1.36 0.73
CA LEU A 108 -2.41 -1.01 0.80
C LEU A 108 -1.97 -0.36 2.12
N GLY A 109 -2.90 -0.17 3.07
CA GLY A 109 -2.65 0.36 4.41
C GLY A 109 -2.79 1.87 4.57
N GLY A 110 -3.49 2.57 3.67
CA GLY A 110 -3.61 4.04 3.77
C GLY A 110 -4.24 4.51 5.09
N ASP A 111 -5.40 3.96 5.43
CA ASP A 111 -6.09 4.26 6.68
C ASP A 111 -5.37 3.63 7.89
N THR A 112 -4.86 2.40 7.75
CA THR A 112 -3.98 1.75 8.73
C THR A 112 -2.82 2.66 9.17
N LEU A 113 -2.11 3.28 8.23
CA LEU A 113 -0.98 4.17 8.52
C LEU A 113 -1.42 5.40 9.28
N ALA A 114 -2.52 6.05 8.85
CA ALA A 114 -3.05 7.22 9.53
C ALA A 114 -3.51 6.91 10.97
N LEU A 115 -4.16 5.75 11.18
CA LEU A 115 -4.53 5.26 12.51
C LEU A 115 -3.31 5.02 13.40
N ALA A 116 -2.24 4.42 12.84
CA ALA A 116 -1.00 4.17 13.56
C ALA A 116 -0.25 5.47 13.91
N GLU A 117 -0.22 6.46 13.01
CA GLU A 117 0.33 7.81 13.29
C GLU A 117 -0.46 8.53 14.39
N ALA A 118 -1.77 8.32 14.47
CA ALA A 118 -2.61 8.84 15.55
C ALA A 118 -2.41 8.10 16.90
N GLY A 119 -1.49 7.14 16.96
CA GLY A 119 -1.10 6.44 18.19
C GLY A 119 -1.77 5.08 18.41
N CYS A 120 -2.68 4.66 17.53
CA CYS A 120 -3.35 3.36 17.66
C CYS A 120 -2.39 2.19 17.41
N ARG A 121 -2.63 1.06 18.06
CA ARG A 121 -2.16 -0.26 17.60
C ARG A 121 -3.23 -0.83 16.68
N VAL A 122 -2.87 -1.07 15.42
CA VAL A 122 -3.81 -1.38 14.35
C VAL A 122 -3.69 -2.83 13.93
N ALA A 123 -4.78 -3.59 14.02
CA ALA A 123 -4.92 -4.86 13.31
C ALA A 123 -5.32 -4.55 11.86
N ALA A 124 -4.38 -4.67 10.92
CA ALA A 124 -4.62 -4.42 9.50
C ALA A 124 -5.09 -5.72 8.83
N VAL A 125 -6.42 -5.85 8.67
CA VAL A 125 -7.08 -7.10 8.28
C VAL A 125 -7.46 -7.06 6.80
N ASP A 126 -7.06 -8.07 6.04
CA ASP A 126 -7.56 -8.28 4.67
C ASP A 126 -7.52 -9.76 4.28
N ARG A 127 -8.47 -10.21 3.44
CA ARG A 127 -8.49 -11.57 2.91
C ARG A 127 -7.38 -11.81 1.87
N ARG A 128 -6.98 -10.76 1.14
CA ARG A 128 -5.97 -10.79 0.09
C ARG A 128 -4.57 -10.75 0.70
N ALA A 129 -3.80 -11.82 0.48
CA ALA A 129 -2.41 -11.90 0.94
C ALA A 129 -1.53 -10.73 0.46
N LEU A 130 -1.77 -10.23 -0.76
CA LEU A 130 -1.04 -9.08 -1.29
C LEU A 130 -1.35 -7.78 -0.53
N ALA A 131 -2.62 -7.54 -0.16
CA ALA A 131 -3.03 -6.35 0.58
C ALA A 131 -2.35 -6.31 1.95
N VAL A 132 -2.43 -7.40 2.72
CA VAL A 132 -1.74 -7.54 4.01
C VAL A 132 -0.23 -7.31 3.87
N SER A 133 0.38 -7.84 2.80
CA SER A 133 1.81 -7.64 2.53
C SER A 133 2.15 -6.19 2.18
N LEU A 134 1.31 -5.50 1.41
CA LEU A 134 1.46 -4.08 1.08
C LEU A 134 1.34 -3.21 2.33
N ALA A 135 0.29 -3.41 3.14
CA ALA A 135 0.09 -2.68 4.39
C ALA A 135 1.30 -2.86 5.33
N ALA A 136 1.81 -4.09 5.48
CA ALA A 136 2.99 -4.38 6.29
C ALA A 136 4.26 -3.69 5.75
N SER A 137 4.52 -3.75 4.44
CA SER A 137 5.68 -3.10 3.82
C SER A 137 5.61 -1.58 3.91
N ASN A 138 4.41 -1.00 3.77
CA ASN A 138 4.19 0.43 3.89
C ASN A 138 4.31 0.92 5.33
N ALA A 139 3.83 0.14 6.31
CA ALA A 139 4.06 0.41 7.73
C ALA A 139 5.55 0.48 8.05
N ARG A 140 6.34 -0.48 7.56
CA ARG A 140 7.80 -0.44 7.68
C ARG A 140 8.42 0.78 7.00
N ALA A 141 7.99 1.11 5.79
CA ALA A 141 8.48 2.29 5.06
C ALA A 141 8.22 3.61 5.81
N TRP A 142 7.20 3.67 6.65
CA TRP A 142 6.86 4.82 7.48
C TRP A 142 7.43 4.73 8.92
N GLY A 143 8.08 3.63 9.29
CA GLY A 143 8.57 3.39 10.65
C GLY A 143 7.46 3.14 11.67
N LEU A 144 6.32 2.60 11.22
CA LEU A 144 5.12 2.35 12.02
C LEU A 144 4.84 0.85 12.25
N ASP A 145 5.76 -0.03 11.86
CA ASP A 145 5.59 -1.48 11.93
C ASP A 145 5.39 -2.00 13.36
N ALA A 146 5.93 -1.32 14.37
CA ALA A 146 5.69 -1.65 15.78
C ALA A 146 4.23 -1.43 16.24
N ARG A 147 3.44 -0.66 15.47
CA ARG A 147 2.03 -0.35 15.74
C ARG A 147 1.08 -1.07 14.80
N VAL A 148 1.56 -1.69 13.73
CA VAL A 148 0.72 -2.35 12.72
C VAL A 148 0.89 -3.85 12.81
N HIS A 149 -0.22 -4.55 13.03
CA HIS A 149 -0.31 -6.01 13.10
C HIS A 149 -1.05 -6.52 11.86
N PRO A 150 -0.34 -6.96 10.81
CA PRO A 150 -0.97 -7.43 9.58
C PRO A 150 -1.63 -8.80 9.82
N VAL A 151 -2.90 -8.93 9.46
CA VAL A 151 -3.70 -10.14 9.69
C VAL A 151 -4.38 -10.54 8.39
N ARG A 152 -4.06 -11.73 7.88
CA ARG A 152 -4.79 -12.31 6.76
C ARG A 152 -5.99 -13.09 7.26
N ALA A 153 -7.18 -12.51 7.16
CA ALA A 153 -8.41 -13.14 7.62
C ALA A 153 -9.63 -12.68 6.80
N ASP A 154 -10.73 -13.44 6.92
CA ASP A 154 -12.04 -13.02 6.45
C ASP A 154 -12.65 -12.06 7.49
N VAL A 155 -13.03 -10.86 7.04
CA VAL A 155 -13.58 -9.82 7.93
C VAL A 155 -14.93 -10.24 8.56
N THR A 156 -15.64 -11.19 7.94
CA THR A 156 -16.92 -11.74 8.45
C THR A 156 -16.73 -12.75 9.59
N ARG A 157 -15.48 -13.13 9.89
CA ARG A 157 -15.12 -14.08 10.95
C ARG A 157 -14.15 -13.41 11.92
N PRO A 158 -14.65 -12.51 12.79
CA PRO A 158 -13.79 -11.72 13.65
C PRO A 158 -13.04 -12.60 14.65
N ALA A 159 -11.72 -12.40 14.71
CA ALA A 159 -10.81 -13.09 15.65
C ALA A 159 -9.83 -12.11 16.32
N TRP A 160 -10.11 -10.80 16.27
CA TRP A 160 -9.24 -9.74 16.80
C TRP A 160 -9.89 -9.05 17.99
N GLU A 161 -9.11 -8.84 19.05
CA GLU A 161 -9.53 -8.14 20.26
C GLU A 161 -9.20 -6.64 20.15
N VAL A 162 -10.18 -5.85 19.73
CA VAL A 162 -10.05 -4.41 19.51
C VAL A 162 -11.17 -3.63 20.17
N GLU A 163 -10.93 -2.35 20.44
CA GLU A 163 -11.92 -1.46 21.06
C GLU A 163 -12.83 -0.81 20.02
N ALA A 164 -12.35 -0.71 18.78
CA ALA A 164 -13.09 -0.18 17.65
C ALA A 164 -12.62 -0.80 16.34
N ALA A 165 -13.47 -0.76 15.32
CA ALA A 165 -13.15 -1.19 13.97
C ALA A 165 -13.52 -0.10 12.95
N TRP A 166 -12.63 0.12 11.99
CA TRP A 166 -12.86 0.89 10.78
C TRP A 166 -13.10 -0.07 9.61
N ALA A 167 -14.09 0.23 8.79
CA ALA A 167 -14.36 -0.51 7.55
C ALA A 167 -14.82 0.48 6.49
N ASP A 168 -14.09 0.56 5.37
CA ASP A 168 -14.49 1.29 4.18
C ASP A 168 -14.63 0.31 3.02
N PRO A 169 -15.79 -0.39 2.91
CA PRO A 169 -15.96 -1.41 1.89
C PRO A 169 -15.88 -0.79 0.49
N GLY A 170 -15.15 -1.48 -0.39
CA GLY A 170 -14.98 -1.07 -1.78
C GLY A 170 -16.34 -0.86 -2.45
N ARG A 171 -16.53 0.31 -3.05
CA ARG A 171 -17.78 0.68 -3.74
C ARG A 171 -17.78 0.25 -5.21
N ARG A 172 -17.00 -0.76 -5.60
CA ARG A 172 -16.86 -1.16 -7.01
C ARG A 172 -16.95 -2.67 -7.19
N GLU A 173 -17.86 -3.08 -8.07
CA GLU A 173 -17.99 -4.45 -8.56
C GLU A 173 -17.90 -4.39 -10.10
N GLY A 174 -17.04 -5.21 -10.71
CA GLY A 174 -16.86 -5.23 -12.18
C GLY A 174 -16.47 -3.88 -12.80
N GLY A 175 -15.78 -3.00 -12.06
CA GLY A 175 -15.37 -1.67 -12.53
C GLY A 175 -16.44 -0.58 -12.46
N ARG A 176 -17.69 -0.89 -12.07
CA ARG A 176 -18.77 0.10 -11.88
C ARG A 176 -18.90 0.49 -10.42
N ARG A 177 -19.21 1.78 -10.18
CA ARG A 177 -19.45 2.31 -8.84
C ARG A 177 -20.84 1.89 -8.35
N VAL A 178 -20.88 1.17 -7.25
CA VAL A 178 -22.10 0.71 -6.56
C VAL A 178 -22.32 1.61 -5.35
N PHE A 179 -23.49 2.24 -5.26
CA PHE A 179 -23.84 3.14 -4.14
C PHE A 179 -24.48 2.39 -2.96
N HIS A 180 -24.97 1.17 -3.18
CA HIS A 180 -25.52 0.25 -2.20
C HIS A 180 -24.87 -1.14 -2.37
N PRO A 181 -23.62 -1.30 -1.89
CA PRO A 181 -22.91 -2.58 -1.94
C PRO A 181 -23.50 -3.61 -0.96
#